data_AF-A0A7C7RM90-F1
#
_entry.id   AF-A0A7C7RM90-F1
#
_cell.length_a   1.000
_cell.length_b   1.000
_cell.length_c   1.000
_cell.angle_alpha   90.00
_cell.angle_beta   90.00
_cell.angle_gamma   90.00
#
_symmetry.space_group_name_H-M   'P 1'
#
loop_
_entity.id
_entity.type
_entity.pdbx_description
1 polymer ?
#
loop_
_entity_poly.entity_id
_entity_poly.type
_entity_poly.pdbx_seq_one_letter_code
_entity_poly.pdbx_strand_id
1 'polypeptide(L)'
;MISDTEVARLMLKGEDLISFLKKQVELENMIVEEGNKSVKGIENVLVRELIRGIALDSMKHANMLEAVIALISGAKIFLTEKERDRVGSQIKRHIKLEKQAMETYSTLLTQISDEKLRLLVDYILRDEKKHHE
;
A
#
# COMPACT_ATOMS: atom_id res chain seq x y z
N MET A 1 27.21 -8.62 -18.35
CA MET A 1 26.74 -8.00 -17.10
C MET A 1 26.77 -6.51 -17.31
N ILE A 2 25.60 -5.91 -17.52
CA ILE A 2 25.47 -4.44 -17.53
C ILE A 2 25.73 -4.01 -16.08
N SER A 3 26.64 -3.08 -15.87
CA SER A 3 27.02 -2.63 -14.54
C SER A 3 25.88 -1.84 -13.90
N ASP A 4 25.74 -1.85 -12.57
CA ASP A 4 24.76 -1.01 -11.84
C ASP A 4 24.92 0.49 -12.18
N THR A 5 26.12 0.87 -12.63
CA THR A 5 26.49 2.20 -13.14
C THR A 5 25.84 2.55 -14.48
N GLU A 6 25.48 1.56 -15.31
CA GLU A 6 24.75 1.76 -16.58
C GLU A 6 23.22 1.81 -16.36
N VAL A 7 22.70 1.10 -15.35
CA VAL A 7 21.29 1.22 -14.93
C VAL A 7 21.01 2.61 -14.38
N ALA A 8 21.95 3.19 -13.63
CA ALA A 8 21.88 4.59 -13.17
C ALA A 8 22.05 5.63 -14.30
N ARG A 9 22.55 5.23 -15.48
CA ARG A 9 22.76 6.12 -16.64
C ARG A 9 21.49 6.36 -17.46
N LEU A 10 20.41 5.64 -17.18
CA LEU A 10 19.03 5.89 -17.64
C LEU A 10 18.31 6.91 -16.75
N MET A 11 18.98 8.02 -16.44
CA MET A 11 18.37 9.17 -15.80
C MET A 11 17.38 9.79 -16.80
N LEU A 12 16.11 9.38 -16.72
CA LEU A 12 15.01 10.12 -17.33
C LEU A 12 15.17 11.59 -16.92
N LYS A 13 15.21 12.51 -17.89
CA LYS A 13 15.17 13.95 -17.56
C LYS A 13 13.87 14.25 -16.82
N GLY A 14 13.80 15.35 -16.06
CA GLY A 14 12.66 15.67 -15.21
C GLY A 14 11.28 15.52 -15.91
N GLU A 15 11.19 15.93 -17.18
CA GLU A 15 9.96 15.76 -17.99
C GLU A 15 9.68 14.29 -18.36
N ASP A 16 10.70 13.50 -18.69
CA ASP A 16 10.57 12.08 -19.03
C ASP A 16 10.16 11.25 -17.80
N LEU A 17 10.68 11.60 -16.62
CA LEU A 17 10.34 10.97 -15.35
C LEU A 17 8.90 11.28 -14.94
N ILE A 18 8.49 12.55 -15.03
CA ILE A 18 7.10 12.96 -14.74
C ILE A 18 6.13 12.25 -15.70
N SER A 19 6.46 12.13 -16.99
CA SER A 19 5.61 11.40 -17.94
C SER A 19 5.48 9.93 -17.58
N PHE A 20 6.57 9.28 -17.18
CA PHE A 20 6.54 7.90 -16.70
C PHE A 20 5.65 7.75 -15.46
N LEU A 21 5.83 8.61 -14.45
CA LEU A 21 5.06 8.55 -13.20
C LEU A 21 3.57 8.76 -13.45
N LYS A 22 3.17 9.69 -14.33
CA LYS A 22 1.76 9.90 -14.71
C LYS A 22 1.15 8.65 -15.33
N LYS A 23 1.88 7.97 -16.22
CA LYS A 23 1.42 6.69 -16.79
C LYS A 23 1.26 5.60 -15.74
N GLN A 24 2.12 5.58 -14.72
CA GLN A 24 1.97 4.64 -13.59
C GLN A 24 0.74 4.98 -12.74
N VAL A 25 0.47 6.26 -12.47
CA VAL A 25 -0.76 6.69 -11.77
C VAL A 25 -2.01 6.25 -12.55
N GLU A 26 -2.02 6.45 -13.87
CA GLU A 26 -3.12 5.98 -14.73
C GLU A 26 -3.28 4.45 -14.66
N LEU A 27 -2.19 3.70 -14.71
CA LEU A 27 -2.21 2.24 -14.61
C LEU A 27 -2.78 1.75 -13.27
N GLU A 28 -2.29 2.31 -12.16
CA GLU A 28 -2.78 1.96 -10.82
C GLU A 28 -4.27 2.28 -10.67
N ASN A 29 -4.73 3.43 -11.18
CA ASN A 29 -6.15 3.79 -11.18
C ASN A 29 -7.00 2.85 -12.03
N MET A 30 -6.50 2.37 -13.18
CA MET A 30 -7.19 1.34 -13.96
C MET A 30 -7.30 0.02 -13.19
N ILE A 31 -6.26 -0.39 -12.45
CA ILE A 31 -6.31 -1.59 -11.61
C ILE A 31 -7.38 -1.44 -10.51
N VAL A 32 -7.47 -0.27 -9.88
CA VAL A 32 -8.53 0.04 -8.90
C VAL A 32 -9.93 -0.12 -9.53
N GLU A 33 -10.12 0.44 -10.72
CA GLU A 33 -11.41 0.40 -11.41
C GLU A 33 -11.79 -1.04 -11.80
N GLU A 34 -10.87 -1.78 -12.41
CA GLU A 34 -11.10 -3.16 -12.84
C GLU A 34 -11.31 -4.10 -11.64
N GLY A 35 -10.54 -3.92 -10.56
CA GLY A 35 -10.76 -4.64 -9.30
C GLY A 35 -12.18 -4.44 -8.76
N ASN A 36 -12.64 -3.19 -8.68
CA ASN A 36 -13.99 -2.88 -8.20
C ASN A 36 -15.11 -3.35 -9.15
N LYS A 37 -14.88 -3.33 -10.47
CA LYS A 37 -15.83 -3.87 -11.45
C LYS A 37 -15.92 -5.38 -11.36
N SER A 38 -14.79 -6.08 -11.24
CA SER A 38 -14.70 -7.54 -11.27
C SER A 38 -15.50 -8.21 -10.15
N VAL A 39 -15.73 -7.49 -9.05
CA VAL A 39 -16.48 -8.00 -7.90
C VAL A 39 -17.98 -7.68 -7.93
N LYS A 40 -18.47 -6.97 -8.94
CA LYS A 40 -19.91 -6.69 -9.08
C LYS A 40 -20.68 -7.99 -9.28
N GLY A 41 -21.67 -8.23 -8.42
CA GLY A 41 -22.47 -9.46 -8.45
C GLY A 41 -21.79 -10.69 -7.84
N ILE A 42 -20.57 -10.59 -7.30
CA ILE A 42 -19.96 -11.68 -6.55
C ILE A 42 -20.62 -11.80 -5.17
N GLU A 43 -21.34 -12.90 -4.95
CA GLU A 43 -21.96 -13.23 -3.67
C GLU A 43 -20.94 -13.65 -2.62
N ASN A 44 -19.86 -14.32 -3.03
CA ASN A 44 -18.80 -14.75 -2.14
C ASN A 44 -18.06 -13.53 -1.56
N VAL A 45 -18.44 -13.18 -0.33
CA VAL A 45 -17.93 -12.01 0.40
C VAL A 45 -16.40 -12.04 0.51
N LEU A 46 -15.84 -13.20 0.80
CA LEU A 46 -14.40 -13.34 1.00
C LEU A 46 -13.61 -13.00 -0.28
N VAL A 47 -13.99 -13.60 -1.40
CA VAL A 47 -13.32 -13.35 -2.70
C VAL A 47 -13.48 -11.88 -3.08
N ARG A 48 -14.66 -11.31 -2.87
CA ARG A 48 -14.92 -9.89 -3.12
C ARG A 48 -14.01 -8.98 -2.31
N GLU A 49 -13.88 -9.21 -1.01
CA GLU A 49 -13.06 -8.33 -0.16
C GLU A 49 -11.55 -8.52 -0.41
N LEU A 50 -11.10 -9.73 -0.77
CA LEU A 50 -9.70 -9.95 -1.19
C LEU A 50 -9.34 -9.13 -2.43
N ILE A 51 -10.19 -9.14 -3.46
CA ILE A 51 -9.97 -8.36 -4.68
C ILE A 51 -10.04 -6.86 -4.39
N ARG A 52 -10.95 -6.42 -3.51
CA ARG A 52 -11.00 -5.03 -3.06
C ARG A 52 -9.75 -4.61 -2.28
N GLY A 53 -9.17 -5.51 -1.50
CA GLY A 53 -7.88 -5.28 -0.82
C GLY A 53 -6.78 -4.94 -1.83
N ILE A 54 -6.68 -5.70 -2.92
CA ILE A 54 -5.74 -5.42 -4.01
C ILE A 54 -5.99 -4.04 -4.63
N ALA A 55 -7.26 -3.68 -4.86
CA ALA A 55 -7.62 -2.35 -5.36
C ALA A 55 -7.21 -1.23 -4.37
N LEU A 56 -7.37 -1.44 -3.06
CA LEU A 56 -6.92 -0.46 -2.05
C LEU A 56 -5.40 -0.28 -2.05
N ASP A 57 -4.64 -1.34 -2.27
CA ASP A 57 -3.18 -1.26 -2.42
C ASP A 57 -2.76 -0.47 -3.66
N SER A 58 -3.39 -0.72 -4.81
CA SER A 58 -3.15 0.09 -6.01
C SER A 58 -3.51 1.56 -5.82
N MET A 59 -4.59 1.86 -5.09
CA MET A 59 -4.95 3.24 -4.74
C MET A 59 -3.86 3.91 -3.89
N LYS A 60 -3.33 3.19 -2.89
CA LYS A 60 -2.17 3.63 -2.09
C LYS A 60 -0.97 3.95 -2.99
N HIS A 61 -0.67 3.10 -3.97
CA HIS A 61 0.44 3.34 -4.90
C HIS A 61 0.21 4.59 -5.77
N ALA A 62 -0.99 4.75 -6.34
CA ALA A 62 -1.35 5.93 -7.12
C ALA A 62 -1.13 7.22 -6.32
N ASN A 63 -1.61 7.26 -5.07
CA ASN A 63 -1.42 8.44 -4.22
C ASN A 63 0.06 8.72 -3.90
N MET A 64 0.87 7.68 -3.68
CA MET A 64 2.31 7.84 -3.45
C MET A 64 3.04 8.35 -4.70
N LEU A 65 2.68 7.86 -5.88
CA LEU A 65 3.24 8.32 -7.16
C LEU A 65 2.85 9.78 -7.45
N GLU A 66 1.62 10.18 -7.18
CA GLU A 66 1.16 11.58 -7.26
C GLU A 66 1.95 12.48 -6.31
N ALA A 67 2.20 12.00 -5.07
CA ALA A 67 3.02 12.72 -4.12
C ALA A 67 4.44 12.93 -4.68
N VAL A 68 5.08 11.90 -5.26
CA VAL A 68 6.40 12.00 -5.90
C VAL A 68 6.40 13.04 -7.04
N ILE A 69 5.37 13.03 -7.91
CA ILE A 69 5.22 14.05 -8.97
C ILE A 69 5.17 15.46 -8.36
N ALA A 70 4.43 15.65 -7.27
CA ALA A 70 4.35 16.93 -6.59
C ALA A 70 5.71 17.37 -6.01
N LEU A 71 6.49 16.45 -5.42
CA LEU A 71 7.84 16.76 -4.91
C LEU A 71 8.77 17.23 -6.04
N ILE A 72 8.80 16.50 -7.17
CA ILE A 72 9.63 16.84 -8.33
C ILE A 72 9.20 18.18 -8.94
N SER A 73 7.89 18.49 -8.89
CA SER A 73 7.32 19.74 -9.40
C SER A 73 7.49 20.94 -8.45
N GLY A 74 8.23 20.77 -7.34
CA GLY A 74 8.56 21.85 -6.41
C GLY A 74 7.51 22.15 -5.35
N ALA A 75 6.59 21.22 -5.08
CA ALA A 75 5.64 21.37 -3.97
C ALA A 75 6.38 21.53 -2.64
N LYS A 76 5.88 22.43 -1.78
CA LYS A 76 6.48 22.68 -0.47
C LYS A 76 6.12 21.52 0.48
N ILE A 77 7.13 20.75 0.88
CA ILE A 77 7.00 19.50 1.65
C ILE A 77 7.17 19.71 3.16
N PHE A 78 7.51 20.94 3.58
CA PHE A 78 7.84 21.21 4.98
C PHE A 78 6.59 21.19 5.85
N LEU A 79 6.56 20.24 6.78
CA LEU A 79 5.60 20.25 7.89
C LEU A 79 5.97 21.34 8.88
N THR A 80 4.97 22.05 9.39
CA THR A 80 5.13 22.83 10.62
C THR A 80 5.44 21.89 11.79
N GLU A 81 6.03 22.41 12.87
CA GLU A 81 6.27 21.65 14.09
C GLU A 81 4.99 20.98 14.63
N LYS A 82 3.88 21.72 14.63
CA LYS A 82 2.57 21.21 15.04
C LYS A 82 2.09 20.06 14.16
N GLU A 83 2.28 20.13 12.84
CA GLU A 83 1.92 19.06 11.91
C GLU A 83 2.81 17.84 12.09
N ARG A 84 4.13 18.05 12.22
CA ARG A 84 5.10 16.98 12.49
C ARG A 84 4.74 16.23 13.77
N ASP A 85 4.46 16.93 14.85
CA ASP A 85 4.14 16.31 16.14
C ASP A 85 2.80 15.57 16.09
N ARG A 86 1.80 16.16 15.43
CA ARG A 86 0.51 15.50 15.19
C ARG A 86 0.68 14.22 14.38
N VAL A 87 1.31 14.28 13.21
CA VAL A 87 1.53 13.12 12.34
C VAL A 87 2.36 12.06 13.06
N GLY A 88 3.44 12.47 13.73
CA GLY A 88 4.29 11.56 14.51
C GLY A 88 3.52 10.86 15.63
N SER A 89 2.62 11.55 16.33
CA SER A 89 1.76 10.92 17.34
C SER A 89 0.78 9.91 16.75
N GLN A 90 0.24 10.19 15.56
CA GLN A 90 -0.68 9.29 14.86
C GLN A 90 0.04 8.04 14.35
N ILE A 91 1.24 8.19 13.77
CA ILE A 91 2.09 7.05 13.36
C ILE A 91 2.42 6.18 14.57
N LYS A 92 2.87 6.76 15.69
CA LYS A 92 3.15 6.01 16.93
C LYS A 92 1.91 5.26 17.43
N ARG A 93 0.72 5.85 17.31
CA ARG A 93 -0.54 5.17 17.67
C ARG A 93 -0.85 4.03 16.70
N HIS A 94 -0.61 4.21 15.40
CA HIS A 94 -0.82 3.19 14.39
C HIS A 94 0.04 1.95 14.66
N ILE A 95 1.34 2.14 14.85
CA ILE A 95 2.31 1.06 15.20
C ILE A 95 1.86 0.25 16.42
N LYS A 96 1.29 0.91 17.44
CA LYS A 96 0.75 0.23 18.63
C LYS A 96 -0.48 -0.61 18.31
N LEU A 97 -1.37 -0.11 17.45
CA LEU A 97 -2.57 -0.82 17.03
C LEU A 97 -2.23 -2.03 16.16
N GLU A 98 -1.29 -1.89 15.23
CA GLU A 98 -0.78 -3.00 14.41
C GLU A 98 -0.16 -4.09 15.28
N LYS A 99 0.68 -3.72 16.26
CA LYS A 99 1.23 -4.69 17.22
C LYS A 99 0.14 -5.45 17.98
N GLN A 100 -0.88 -4.73 18.46
CA GLN A 100 -2.03 -5.35 19.12
C GLN A 100 -2.79 -6.29 18.17
N ALA A 101 -3.00 -5.88 16.91
CA ALA A 101 -3.62 -6.73 15.90
C ALA A 101 -2.82 -8.02 15.69
N MET A 102 -1.50 -7.91 15.49
CA MET A 102 -0.59 -9.05 15.34
C MET A 102 -0.67 -10.03 16.53
N GLU A 103 -0.66 -9.53 17.77
CA GLU A 103 -0.78 -10.34 18.98
C GLU A 103 -2.12 -11.08 19.04
N THR A 104 -3.22 -10.39 18.72
CA THR A 104 -4.57 -10.98 18.73
C THR A 104 -4.76 -12.02 17.62
N TYR A 105 -4.28 -11.77 16.40
CA TYR A 105 -4.34 -12.75 15.31
C TYR A 105 -3.45 -13.96 15.59
N SER A 106 -2.25 -13.76 16.17
CA SER A 106 -1.37 -14.87 16.56
C SER A 106 -2.04 -15.77 17.60
N THR A 107 -2.71 -15.17 18.59
CA THR A 107 -3.49 -15.91 19.59
C THR A 107 -4.64 -16.68 18.93
N LEU A 108 -5.40 -16.03 18.04
CA LEU A 108 -6.52 -16.64 17.34
C LEU A 108 -6.08 -17.86 16.50
N LEU A 109 -4.92 -17.79 15.83
CA LEU A 109 -4.37 -18.91 15.05
C LEU A 109 -4.13 -20.17 15.89
N THR A 110 -3.82 -20.05 17.18
CA THR A 110 -3.67 -21.21 18.09
C THR A 110 -4.98 -21.89 18.43
N GLN A 111 -6.12 -21.21 18.25
CA GLN A 111 -7.44 -21.66 18.65
C GLN A 111 -8.30 -22.13 17.48
N ILE A 112 -7.97 -21.72 16.25
CA ILE A 112 -8.73 -22.08 15.04
C ILE A 112 -8.43 -23.53 14.63
N SER A 113 -9.47 -24.36 14.57
CA SER A 113 -9.41 -25.71 13.99
C SER A 113 -9.72 -25.73 12.48
N ASP A 114 -10.55 -24.80 11.99
CA ASP A 114 -10.91 -24.71 10.57
C ASP A 114 -9.73 -24.21 9.72
N GLU A 115 -9.32 -25.01 8.74
CA GLU A 115 -8.14 -24.72 7.92
C GLU A 115 -8.32 -23.50 7.01
N LYS A 116 -9.55 -23.26 6.52
CA LYS A 116 -9.82 -22.10 5.65
C LYS A 116 -9.74 -20.80 6.45
N LEU A 117 -10.33 -20.77 7.64
CA LEU A 117 -10.22 -19.63 8.55
C LEU A 117 -8.77 -19.39 8.98
N ARG A 118 -8.01 -20.46 9.23
CA ARG A 118 -6.59 -20.35 9.58
C ARG A 118 -5.78 -19.68 8.47
N LEU A 119 -6.00 -20.07 7.21
CA LEU A 119 -5.31 -19.47 6.06
C LEU A 119 -5.61 -17.97 5.93
N LEU A 120 -6.85 -17.55 6.20
CA LEU A 120 -7.26 -16.15 6.11
C LEU A 120 -6.69 -15.29 7.24
N VAL A 121 -6.72 -15.80 8.47
CA VAL A 121 -6.12 -15.08 9.59
C VAL A 121 -4.60 -15.00 9.44
N ASP A 122 -3.96 -16.04 8.90
CA ASP A 122 -2.52 -16.01 8.58
C ASP A 122 -2.21 -14.99 7.47
N TYR A 123 -3.06 -14.90 6.44
CA TYR A 123 -2.92 -13.87 5.39
C TYR A 123 -2.95 -12.46 5.99
N ILE A 124 -3.94 -12.15 6.84
CA ILE A 124 -4.05 -10.84 7.51
C ILE A 124 -2.82 -10.59 8.39
N LEU A 125 -2.39 -11.57 9.20
CA LEU A 125 -1.22 -11.43 10.05
C LEU A 125 0.07 -11.15 9.27
N ARG A 126 0.24 -11.76 8.09
CA ARG A 126 1.38 -11.47 7.21
C ARG A 126 1.35 -10.05 6.67
N ASP A 127 0.16 -9.51 6.41
CA ASP A 127 -0.01 -8.14 5.95
C ASP A 127 0.39 -7.13 7.04
N GLU A 128 -0.10 -7.33 8.27
CA GLU A 128 0.29 -6.50 9.43
C GLU A 128 1.80 -6.54 9.69
N LYS A 129 2.44 -7.71 9.51
CA LYS A 129 3.90 -7.84 9.62
C LYS A 129 4.65 -7.00 8.59
N LYS A 130 4.17 -6.99 7.33
CA LYS A 130 4.77 -6.15 6.27
C LYS A 130 4.63 -4.66 6.55
N HIS A 131 3.54 -4.23 7.19
CA HIS A 131 3.35 -2.83 7.56
C HIS A 131 4.24 -2.39 8.74
N HIS A 132 4.61 -3.33 9.61
CA HIS A 132 5.40 -3.07 10.80
C HIS A 132 6.94 -3.07 10.58
N GLU A 133 7.43 -3.69 9.49
CA GLU A 133 8.86 -3.75 9.11
C GLU A 133 9.37 -2.45 8.49
#